data_AF-A0A1H0Y136-F1
#
_entry.id   AF-A0A1H0Y136-F1
#
_cell.length_a   1.000
_cell.length_b   1.000
_cell.length_c   1.000
_cell.angle_alpha   90.00
_cell.angle_beta   90.00
_cell.angle_gamma   90.00
#
_symmetry.space_group_name_H-M   'P 1'
#
loop_
_entity.id
_entity.type
_entity.pdbx_description
1 polymer ?
#
loop_
_entity_poly.entity_id
_entity_poly.type
_entity_poly.pdbx_seq_one_letter_code
_entity_poly.pdbx_strand_id
1 'polypeptide(L)'
;MALTTVTWTVMLASIAVLMGTASVALVKSLRDEDRKLELLKKQDRIDTYSPRGLAELRSWIRANPDDPLRDEAVRRHNECVDALRSVDEPFYDWDEAEVESLEKL
;
A
#
# COMPACT_ATOMS: atom_id res chain seq x y z
N MET A 1 -26.29 23.25 -47.70
CA MET A 1 -27.46 22.76 -46.93
C MET A 1 -27.07 22.74 -45.46
N ALA A 2 -27.79 23.46 -44.60
CA ALA A 2 -27.51 23.46 -43.16
C ALA A 2 -28.06 22.17 -42.53
N LEU A 3 -27.27 21.56 -41.64
CA LEU A 3 -27.70 20.41 -40.86
C LEU A 3 -28.92 20.78 -40.01
N THR A 4 -29.94 19.92 -40.01
CA THR A 4 -31.12 20.13 -39.17
C THR A 4 -30.75 20.06 -37.69
N THR A 5 -31.49 20.78 -36.86
CA THR A 5 -31.28 20.79 -35.40
C THR A 5 -31.29 19.37 -34.83
N VAL A 6 -32.16 18.50 -35.34
CA VAL A 6 -32.25 17.09 -34.94
C VAL A 6 -30.95 16.35 -35.22
N THR A 7 -30.33 16.56 -36.39
CA THR A 7 -29.07 15.91 -36.74
C THR A 7 -27.94 16.34 -35.81
N TRP A 8 -27.89 17.62 -35.45
CA TRP A 8 -26.92 18.12 -34.46
C TRP A 8 -27.12 17.50 -33.07
N THR A 9 -28.37 17.38 -32.63
CA THR A 9 -28.69 16.79 -31.33
C THR A 9 -28.26 15.33 -31.26
N VAL A 10 -28.58 14.54 -32.30
CA VAL A 10 -28.21 13.12 -32.36
C VAL A 10 -26.69 12.97 -32.39
N MET A 11 -26.00 13.79 -33.20
CA MET A 11 -24.55 13.72 -33.31
C MET A 11 -23.83 14.04 -32.00
N LEU A 12 -24.25 15.11 -31.30
CA LEU A 12 -23.68 15.46 -29.99
C LEU A 12 -24.01 14.40 -28.93
N ALA A 13 -25.22 13.85 -28.95
CA ALA A 13 -25.60 12.77 -28.04
C ALA A 13 -24.73 11.51 -28.26
N SER A 14 -24.50 11.12 -29.51
CA SER A 14 -23.63 9.99 -29.83
C SER A 14 -22.19 10.20 -29.37
N ILE A 15 -21.64 11.41 -29.57
CA ILE A 15 -20.29 11.76 -29.10
C ILE A 15 -20.23 11.71 -27.57
N ALA A 16 -21.22 12.29 -26.89
CA ALA A 16 -21.27 12.32 -25.43
C ALA A 16 -21.42 10.92 -24.83
N VAL A 17 -22.22 10.04 -25.44
CA VAL A 17 -22.36 8.66 -24.98
C VAL A 17 -21.05 7.89 -25.18
N LEU A 18 -20.44 7.94 -26.37
CA LEU A 18 -19.24 7.16 -26.66
C LEU A 18 -18.02 7.63 -25.87
N MET A 19 -17.76 8.94 -25.85
CA MET A 19 -16.58 9.51 -25.19
C MET A 19 -16.82 9.73 -23.69
N GLY A 20 -18.04 10.12 -23.31
CA GLY A 20 -18.37 10.40 -21.92
C GLY A 20 -18.40 9.14 -21.07
N THR A 21 -18.97 8.02 -21.56
CA THR A 21 -18.98 6.78 -20.79
C THR A 21 -17.57 6.22 -20.57
N ALA A 22 -16.72 6.24 -21.61
CA ALA A 22 -15.32 5.83 -21.51
C ALA A 22 -14.53 6.71 -20.52
N SER A 23 -14.72 8.03 -20.60
CA SER A 23 -14.06 8.98 -19.70
C SER A 23 -14.52 8.82 -18.26
N VAL A 24 -15.82 8.62 -18.03
CA VAL A 24 -16.37 8.36 -16.68
C VAL A 24 -15.85 7.05 -16.12
N ALA A 25 -15.81 5.98 -16.92
CA ALA A 25 -15.28 4.69 -16.50
C ALA A 25 -13.79 4.80 -16.12
N LEU A 26 -12.99 5.49 -16.93
CA LEU A 26 -11.57 5.72 -16.66
C LEU A 26 -11.37 6.53 -15.37
N VAL A 27 -12.07 7.65 -15.21
CA VAL A 27 -11.96 8.49 -13.99
C VAL A 27 -12.40 7.72 -12.75
N LYS A 28 -13.46 6.91 -12.85
CA LYS A 28 -13.90 6.07 -11.73
C LYS A 28 -12.86 5.00 -11.39
N SER A 29 -12.27 4.35 -12.40
CA SER A 29 -11.21 3.35 -12.21
C SER A 29 -9.99 3.96 -11.53
N LEU A 30 -9.51 5.10 -12.02
CA LEU A 30 -8.35 5.80 -11.45
C LEU A 30 -8.62 6.24 -10.00
N ARG A 31 -9.82 6.76 -9.70
CA ARG A 31 -10.20 7.12 -8.31
C ARG A 31 -10.35 5.91 -7.40
N ASP A 32 -10.86 4.79 -7.90
CA ASP A 32 -10.94 3.55 -7.13
C ASP A 32 -9.54 2.98 -6.86
N GLU A 33 -8.60 3.12 -7.79
CA GLU A 33 -7.18 2.79 -7.59
C GLU A 33 -6.51 3.71 -6.58
N ASP A 34 -6.71 5.02 -6.66
CA ASP A 34 -6.18 5.99 -5.68
C ASP A 34 -6.69 5.67 -4.27
N ARG A 35 -7.98 5.38 -4.13
CA ARG A 35 -8.58 4.98 -2.84
C ARG A 35 -8.02 3.66 -2.34
N LYS A 36 -7.79 2.67 -3.23
CA LYS A 36 -7.14 1.40 -2.86
C LYS A 36 -5.69 1.62 -2.44
N LEU A 37 -4.94 2.46 -3.16
CA LEU A 37 -3.58 2.83 -2.80
C LEU A 37 -3.52 3.58 -1.48
N GLU A 38 -4.52 4.42 -1.19
CA GLU A 38 -4.62 5.13 0.09
C GLU A 38 -4.93 4.16 1.25
N LEU A 39 -5.81 3.18 1.02
CA LEU A 39 -6.06 2.10 1.98
C LEU A 39 -4.82 1.23 2.19
N LEU A 40 -4.12 0.84 1.11
CA LEU A 40 -2.86 0.11 1.19
C LEU A 40 -1.77 0.92 1.89
N LYS A 41 -1.68 2.24 1.67
CA LYS A 41 -0.77 3.15 2.39
C LYS A 41 -1.11 3.29 3.87
N LYS A 42 -2.40 3.27 4.21
CA LYS A 42 -2.84 3.24 5.60
C LYS A 42 -2.56 1.88 6.25
N GLN A 43 -2.56 0.82 5.45
CA GLN A 43 -2.11 -0.53 5.79
C GLN A 43 -0.58 -0.73 5.59
N ASP A 44 0.19 0.26 5.13
CA ASP A 44 1.63 0.13 4.79
C ASP A 44 2.52 0.09 6.05
N ARG A 45 1.89 -0.06 7.21
CA ARG A 45 2.53 -0.44 8.45
C ARG A 45 2.17 -1.86 8.85
N ILE A 46 1.85 -2.73 7.89
CA ILE A 46 1.76 -4.17 8.14
C ILE A 46 3.13 -4.65 8.65
N ASP A 47 3.08 -5.41 9.73
CA ASP A 47 4.20 -6.20 10.22
C ASP A 47 4.69 -7.14 9.11
N THR A 48 5.80 -6.74 8.49
CA THR A 48 6.36 -7.43 7.32
C THR A 48 6.94 -8.79 7.70
N TYR A 49 7.30 -8.97 8.98
CA TYR A 49 7.89 -10.18 9.51
C TYR A 49 6.99 -10.77 10.61
N SER A 50 6.87 -12.09 10.62
CA SER A 50 6.30 -12.81 11.77
C SER A 50 7.25 -12.74 12.98
N PRO A 51 6.79 -13.05 14.21
CA PRO A 51 7.63 -13.06 15.40
C PRO A 51 8.93 -13.84 15.22
N ARG A 52 8.82 -15.03 14.65
CA ARG A 52 9.98 -15.88 14.32
C ARG A 52 10.88 -15.23 13.26
N GLY A 53 10.31 -14.64 12.21
CA GLY A 53 11.09 -13.98 11.16
C GLY A 53 11.89 -12.79 11.68
N LEU A 54 11.30 -11.97 12.56
CA LEU A 54 11.98 -10.83 13.15
C LEU A 54 13.08 -11.28 14.13
N ALA A 55 12.84 -12.33 14.90
CA ALA A 55 13.84 -12.94 15.79
C ALA A 55 15.03 -13.52 15.00
N GLU A 56 14.77 -14.21 13.89
CA GLU A 56 15.80 -14.73 12.98
C GLU A 56 16.61 -13.58 12.36
N LEU A 57 15.95 -12.52 11.89
CA LEU A 57 16.63 -11.33 11.35
C LEU A 57 17.54 -10.66 12.39
N ARG A 58 17.05 -10.48 13.63
CA ARG A 58 17.84 -9.93 14.75
C ARG A 58 19.04 -10.82 15.09
N SER A 59 18.87 -12.14 15.05
CA SER A 59 19.96 -13.08 15.28
C SER A 59 21.03 -12.97 14.19
N TRP A 60 20.59 -12.84 12.92
CA TRP A 60 21.47 -12.70 11.78
C TRP A 60 22.26 -11.38 11.82
N ILE A 61 21.61 -10.26 12.16
CA ILE A 61 22.25 -8.95 12.32
C ILE A 61 23.37 -9.00 13.38
N ARG A 62 23.15 -9.72 14.47
CA ARG A 62 24.14 -9.87 15.56
C ARG A 62 25.30 -10.78 15.17
N ALA A 63 25.02 -11.83 14.41
CA ALA A 63 26.03 -12.79 13.97
C ALA A 63 26.92 -12.27 12.83
N ASN A 64 26.47 -11.27 12.09
CA ASN A 64 27.15 -10.77 10.88
C ASN A 64 27.46 -9.27 10.97
N PRO A 65 28.39 -8.84 11.85
CA PRO A 65 28.70 -7.43 12.06
C PRO A 65 29.32 -6.72 10.85
N ASP A 66 30.07 -7.44 10.02
CA ASP A 66 30.82 -6.88 8.88
C ASP A 66 30.17 -7.19 7.52
N ASP A 67 28.94 -7.71 7.51
CA ASP A 67 28.23 -8.02 6.26
C ASP A 67 27.74 -6.74 5.56
N PRO A 68 27.97 -6.59 4.24
CA PRO A 68 27.52 -5.41 3.48
C PRO A 68 26.00 -5.14 3.54
N LEU A 69 25.18 -6.15 3.80
CA LEU A 69 23.73 -6.05 3.90
C LEU A 69 23.24 -5.79 5.33
N ARG A 70 24.15 -5.71 6.32
CA ARG A 70 23.79 -5.50 7.73
C ARG A 70 22.98 -4.23 7.92
N ASP A 71 23.39 -3.12 7.33
CA ASP A 71 22.71 -1.83 7.50
C ASP A 71 21.29 -1.85 6.92
N GLU A 72 21.10 -2.56 5.80
CA GLU A 72 19.78 -2.82 5.24
C GLU A 72 18.91 -3.64 6.19
N ALA A 73 19.47 -4.72 6.75
CA ALA A 73 18.76 -5.59 7.69
C ALA A 73 18.36 -4.85 8.98
N VAL A 74 19.25 -4.03 9.54
CA VAL A 74 18.95 -3.18 10.71
C VAL A 74 17.82 -2.21 10.39
N ARG A 75 17.87 -1.55 9.22
CA ARG A 75 16.82 -0.63 8.80
C ARG A 75 15.46 -1.32 8.72
N ARG A 76 15.38 -2.48 8.06
CA ARG A 76 14.12 -3.25 7.95
C ARG A 76 13.62 -3.79 9.27
N HIS A 77 14.53 -4.22 10.15
CA HIS A 77 14.16 -4.61 11.51
C HIS A 77 13.48 -3.45 12.23
N ASN A 78 14.09 -2.26 12.20
CA ASN A 78 13.58 -1.08 12.89
C ASN A 78 12.26 -0.57 12.29
N GLU A 79 12.09 -0.65 10.96
CA GLU A 79 10.83 -0.37 10.27
C GLU A 79 9.70 -1.31 10.72
N CYS A 80 9.98 -2.61 10.87
CA CYS A 80 8.99 -3.58 11.35
C CYS A 80 8.60 -3.34 12.81
N VAL A 81 9.56 -2.99 13.67
CA VAL A 81 9.28 -2.61 15.07
C VAL A 81 8.42 -1.34 15.15
N ASP A 82 8.68 -0.35 14.29
CA ASP A 82 7.85 0.86 14.21
C ASP A 82 6.44 0.59 13.72
N ALA A 83 6.33 -0.28 12.72
CA ALA A 83 5.05 -0.72 12.18
C ALA A 83 4.20 -1.37 13.28
N LEU A 84 4.74 -2.38 13.98
CA LEU A 84 4.09 -3.09 15.08
C LEU A 84 3.59 -2.18 16.20
N ARG A 85 4.37 -1.15 16.55
CA ARG A 85 4.00 -0.19 17.61
C ARG A 85 2.90 0.80 17.20
N SER A 86 2.58 0.87 15.93
CA SER A 86 1.64 1.85 15.38
C SER A 86 0.37 1.25 14.80
N VAL A 87 0.28 -0.08 14.75
CA VAL A 87 -0.88 -0.80 14.26
C VAL A 87 -1.67 -1.33 15.45
N ASP A 88 -2.98 -1.08 15.44
CA ASP A 88 -3.89 -1.53 16.50
C ASP A 88 -4.12 -3.05 16.46
N GLU A 89 -4.04 -3.66 15.27
CA GLU A 89 -4.25 -5.10 15.06
C GLU A 89 -3.21 -5.65 14.07
N PRO A 90 -2.12 -6.29 14.55
CA PRO A 90 -1.08 -6.83 13.69
C PRO A 90 -1.59 -8.01 12.86
N PHE A 91 -0.97 -8.26 11.71
CA PHE A 91 -1.36 -9.32 10.79
C PHE A 91 -1.03 -10.72 11.32
N TYR A 92 0.12 -10.87 11.99
CA TYR A 92 0.46 -12.10 12.70
C TYR A 92 -0.03 -12.08 14.15
N ASP A 93 -0.19 -13.26 14.76
CA ASP A 93 -0.55 -13.45 16.16
C ASP A 93 0.60 -13.03 17.10
N TRP A 94 0.87 -11.73 17.17
CA TRP A 94 1.84 -11.14 18.09
C TRP A 94 1.27 -11.08 19.50
N ASP A 95 2.10 -11.43 20.49
CA ASP A 95 1.83 -11.12 21.89
C ASP A 95 2.16 -9.64 22.14
N GLU A 96 1.24 -8.90 22.76
CA GLU A 96 1.45 -7.49 23.14
C GLU A 96 2.72 -7.32 24.00
N ALA A 97 2.98 -8.25 24.91
CA ALA A 97 4.17 -8.22 25.76
C ALA A 97 5.47 -8.44 24.95
N GLU A 98 5.40 -9.26 23.89
CA GLU A 98 6.52 -9.47 22.99
C GLU A 98 6.81 -8.20 22.18
N VAL A 99 5.76 -7.56 21.62
CA VAL A 99 5.89 -6.30 20.86
C VAL A 99 6.46 -5.18 21.72
N GLU A 100 6.03 -5.04 22.97
CA GLU A 100 6.56 -4.02 23.89
C GLU A 100 8.04 -4.25 24.21
N SER A 101 8.48 -5.51 24.28
CA SER A 101 9.88 -5.89 24.53
C SER A 101 10.81 -5.71 23.31
N LEU A 102 10.27 -5.52 22.11
CA LEU A 102 11.07 -5.33 20.90
C LEU A 102 11.80 -3.99 20.95
N GLU A 103 13.13 -4.04 20.87
CA GLU A 103 13.99 -2.86 20.80
C GLU A 103 14.52 -2.65 19.39
N LYS A 104 14.68 -1.39 18.99
CA LYS A 104 15.42 -1.06 17.76
C LYS A 104 16.91 -1.35 17.93
N LEU A 105 17.53 -1.80 16.85
CA LEU A 105 18.95 -2.14 16.76
C LEU A 105 19.78 -0.98 16.20
#